data_AF-A0A3B9HIW0-F1
#
_entry.id   AF-A0A3B9HIW0-F1
#
_cell.length_a   1.000
_cell.length_b   1.000
_cell.length_c   1.000
_cell.angle_alpha   90.00
_cell.angle_beta   90.00
_cell.angle_gamma   90.00
#
_symmetry.space_group_name_H-M   'P 1'
#
loop_
_entity.id
_entity.type
_entity.pdbx_description
1 polymer ?
#
loop_
_entity_poly.entity_id
_entity_poly.type
_entity_poly.pdbx_seq_one_letter_code
_entity_poly.pdbx_strand_id
1 'polypeptide(L)' 'MKVIIEHTEETGWNVIHGDKVADRLSYDEMLGLVVAITIPDKRPCLQWLKTKEQHEAYEKYLEEIREKNTEALK' A
#
# COMPACT_ATOMS: atom_id res chain seq x y z
N MET A 1 -18.70 -8.29 -2.20
CA MET A 1 -17.41 -7.63 -1.88
C MET A 1 -16.29 -8.53 -2.39
N LYS A 2 -15.45 -8.04 -3.31
CA LYS A 2 -14.33 -8.81 -3.86
C LYS A 2 -13.03 -8.26 -3.29
N VAL A 3 -12.17 -9.15 -2.83
CA VAL A 3 -10.78 -8.86 -2.43
C VAL A 3 -9.92 -9.83 -3.21
N ILE A 4 -8.89 -9.32 -3.88
CA ILE A 4 -7.92 -10.13 -4.61
C ILE A 4 -6.59 -10.02 -3.86
N ILE A 5 -5.94 -11.16 -3.66
CA ILE A 5 -4.64 -11.25 -3.00
C ILE A 5 -3.67 -11.80 -4.02
N GLU A 6 -2.59 -11.08 -4.28
CA GLU A 6 -1.53 -11.48 -5.19
C GLU A 6 -0.21 -11.57 -4.42
N HIS A 7 0.53 -12.66 -4.60
CA HIS A 7 1.88 -12.80 -4.08
C HIS A 7 2.87 -12.28 -5.13
N THR A 8 3.80 -11.42 -4.72
CA THR A 8 4.82 -10.87 -5.62
C THR A 8 6.13 -11.66 -5.51
N GLU A 9 6.92 -11.70 -6.59
CA GLU A 9 8.19 -12.43 -6.62
C GLU A 9 9.21 -11.84 -5.61
N GLU A 10 9.06 -10.57 -5.25
CA GLU A 10 9.91 -9.82 -4.30
C GLU A 10 9.45 -9.97 -2.83
N THR A 11 8.89 -11.13 -2.47
CA THR A 11 8.47 -11.51 -1.09
C THR A 11 7.32 -10.68 -0.47
N GLY A 12 6.59 -9.93 -1.28
CA GLY A 12 5.49 -9.09 -0.84
C GLY A 12 4.11 -9.64 -1.20
N TRP A 13 3.08 -9.00 -0.65
CA TRP A 13 1.68 -9.25 -0.98
C TRP A 13 1.01 -7.97 -1.45
N ASN A 14 0.16 -8.09 -2.45
CA ASN A 14 -0.74 -7.04 -2.88
C ASN A 14 -2.16 -7.41 -2.49
N VAL A 15 -2.91 -6.44 -1.96
CA VAL A 15 -4.35 -6.55 -1.69
C VAL A 15 -5.07 -5.56 -2.57
N ILE A 16 -5.94 -6.06 -3.45
CA ILE A 16 -6.70 -5.26 -4.40
C ILE A 16 -8.18 -5.26 -3.98
N HIS A 17 -8.75 -4.06 -3.90
CA HIS A 17 -10.16 -3.84 -3.58
C HIS A 17 -10.74 -2.71 -4.45
N GLY A 18 -11.53 -3.10 -5.45
CA GLY A 18 -12.04 -2.16 -6.45
C GLY A 18 -10.92 -1.66 -7.36
N ASP A 19 -10.78 -0.35 -7.46
CA ASP A 19 -9.73 0.39 -8.18
C ASP A 19 -8.50 0.70 -7.32
N LYS A 20 -8.48 0.22 -6.06
CA LYS A 20 -7.41 0.49 -5.11
C LYS A 20 -6.57 -0.74 -4.84
N VAL A 21 -5.29 -0.50 -4.58
CA VAL A 21 -4.30 -1.50 -4.21
C VAL A 21 -3.50 -1.03 -3.00
N ALA A 22 -3.18 -1.97 -2.11
CA ALA A 22 -2.12 -1.85 -1.14
C ALA A 22 -1.03 -2.84 -1.55
N ASP A 23 0.17 -2.35 -1.85
CA ASP A 23 1.29 -3.11 -2.38
C ASP A 23 2.40 -3.29 -1.33
N ARG A 24 3.36 -4.19 -1.62
CA ARG A 24 4.56 -4.40 -0.80
C ARG A 24 4.26 -4.74 0.67
N LEU A 25 3.13 -5.39 0.93
CA LEU A 25 2.75 -5.80 2.29
C LEU A 25 3.51 -7.05 2.70
N SER A 26 3.90 -7.13 3.96
CA SER A 26 4.26 -8.39 4.60
C SER A 26 3.02 -9.29 4.76
N TYR A 27 3.24 -10.56 5.09
CA TYR A 27 2.16 -11.52 5.28
C TYR A 27 1.16 -11.08 6.38
N ASP A 28 1.66 -10.61 7.52
CA ASP A 28 0.82 -10.18 8.65
C ASP A 28 0.05 -8.89 8.31
N GLU A 29 0.67 -7.95 7.59
CA GLU A 29 0.01 -6.74 7.11
C GLU A 29 -1.11 -7.05 6.12
N MET A 30 -0.88 -8.00 5.21
CA MET A 30 -1.89 -8.50 4.28
C MET A 30 -3.08 -9.09 5.04
N LEU A 31 -2.86 -9.97 6.01
CA LEU A 31 -3.94 -10.55 6.83
C LEU A 31 -4.73 -9.48 7.57
N GLY A 32 -4.04 -8.54 8.22
CA GLY A 32 -4.66 -7.44 8.95
C GLY A 32 -5.53 -6.56 8.05
N LEU A 33 -5.04 -6.24 6.85
CA LEU A 33 -5.78 -5.43 5.88
C LEU A 33 -7.01 -6.16 5.34
N VAL A 34 -6.90 -7.45 5.00
CA VAL A 34 -8.05 -8.26 4.56
C VAL A 34 -9.14 -8.30 5.64
N VAL A 35 -8.76 -8.55 6.89
CA VAL A 35 -9.68 -8.49 8.02
C VAL A 35 -10.34 -7.11 8.11
N ALA A 36 -9.56 -6.03 8.06
CA ALA A 36 -10.07 -4.67 8.16
C ALA A 36 -11.06 -4.28 7.04
N ILE A 37 -10.84 -4.76 5.82
CA ILE A 37 -11.79 -4.56 4.69
C ILE A 37 -13.14 -5.21 4.99
N THR A 38 -13.15 -6.33 5.71
CA THR A 38 -14.35 -7.15 5.98
C THR A 38 -15.13 -6.73 7.23
N ILE A 39 -14.52 -5.96 8.13
CA ILE A 39 -15.19 -5.45 9.34
C ILE A 39 -16.24 -4.40 8.94
N PRO A 40 -17.47 -4.42 9.50
CA PRO A 40 -18.53 -3.50 9.11
C PRO A 40 -18.27 -2.05 9.54
N ASP A 41 -17.75 -1.82 10.75
CA ASP A 41 -17.55 -0.51 11.37
C ASP A 41 -16.13 -0.36 11.94
N LYS A 42 -15.59 0.87 12.01
CA LYS A 42 -14.22 1.19 12.46
C LYS A 42 -13.17 0.34 11.77
N ARG A 43 -13.01 0.54 10.46
CA ARG A 43 -12.09 -0.23 9.61
C ARG A 43 -10.69 0.38 9.66
N PRO A 44 -9.75 -0.17 10.46
CA PRO A 44 -8.39 0.35 10.51
C PRO A 44 -7.70 0.10 9.17
N CYS A 45 -6.58 0.78 8.91
CA CYS A 45 -5.68 0.48 7.78
C CYS A 45 -6.26 0.66 6.37
N LEU A 46 -7.52 1.08 6.19
CA LEU A 46 -8.07 1.37 4.86
C LEU A 46 -7.34 2.51 4.14
N GLN A 47 -6.63 3.38 4.87
CA GLN A 47 -5.78 4.41 4.28
C GLN A 47 -4.59 3.86 3.47
N TRP A 48 -4.27 2.57 3.61
CA TRP A 48 -3.26 1.87 2.82
C TRP A 48 -3.75 1.53 1.42
N LEU A 49 -5.06 1.36 1.21
CA LEU A 49 -5.64 1.17 -0.11
C LEU A 49 -5.62 2.49 -0.87
N LYS A 50 -4.84 2.55 -1.94
CA LYS A 50 -4.67 3.75 -2.77
C LYS A 50 -4.99 3.46 -4.22
N THR A 51 -5.48 4.47 -4.94
CA THR A 51 -5.59 4.40 -6.41
C THR A 51 -4.20 4.47 -7.02
N LYS A 52 -4.10 4.16 -8.31
CA LYS A 52 -2.85 4.27 -9.06
C LYS A 52 -2.26 5.68 -8.99
N GLU A 53 -3.09 6.70 -9.18
CA GLU A 53 -2.66 8.11 -9.17
C GLU A 53 -2.13 8.52 -7.78
N GLN A 54 -2.73 7.97 -6.72
CA GLN A 54 -2.26 8.21 -5.35
C GLN A 54 -0.91 7.54 -5.07
N HIS A 55 -0.68 6.35 -5.63
CA HIS A 55 0.62 5.67 -5.56
C HIS A 55 1.69 6.45 -6.31
N GLU A 56 1.40 6.89 -7.55
CA GLU A 56 2.33 7.69 -8.35
C GLU A 56 2.68 9.02 -7.66
N ALA A 57 1.70 9.72 -7.09
CA ALA A 57 1.93 10.93 -6.33
C ALA A 57 2.80 10.69 -5.08
N TYR A 58 2.61 9.55 -4.41
CA TYR A 58 3.38 9.19 -3.23
C TYR A 58 4.83 8.83 -3.58
N GLU A 59 5.06 8.04 -4.63
CA GLU A 59 6.40 7.71 -5.10
C GLU A 59 7.19 8.96 -5.52
N LYS A 60 6.54 9.89 -6.24
CA LYS A 60 7.16 11.18 -6.58
C LYS A 60 7.55 11.97 -5.34
N TYR A 61 6.67 12.04 -4.34
CA TYR A 61 6.98 12.70 -3.07
C TYR A 61 8.17 12.06 -2.35
N LEU A 62 8.27 10.73 -2.35
CA LEU A 62 9.40 10.01 -1.76
C LEU A 62 10.71 10.25 -2.52
N GLU A 63 10.65 10.33 -3.86
CA GLU A 63 11.80 10.64 -4.70
C GLU A 63 12.34 12.04 -4.39
N GLU A 64 11.46 13.05 -4.32
CA GLU A 64 11.84 14.42 -3.95
C GLU A 64 12.50 14.49 -2.55
N ILE A 65 12.04 13.67 -1.58
CA ILE A 65 12.68 13.57 -0.27
C ILE A 65 14.07 12.92 -0.37
N ARG A 66 14.20 11.83 -1.14
CA ARG A 66 15.47 11.11 -1.30
C ARG A 66 16.54 12.00 -1.92
N GLU A 67 16.18 12.80 -2.93
CA GLU A 67 17.08 13.77 -3.56
C GLU A 67 17.59 14.80 -2.56
N LYS A 68 16.68 15.48 -1.83
CA LYS A 68 17.03 16.47 -0.81
C LYS A 68 17.94 15.90 0.28
N ASN A 69 17.66 14.69 0.73
CA ASN A 69 18.49 14.02 1.74
C ASN A 69 19.88 13.66 1.19
N THR A 70 19.97 13.28 -0.08
CA THR A 70 21.26 12.97 -0.73
C THR A 70 22.11 14.23 -0.90
N GLU A 71 21.48 15.37 -1.22
CA GLU A 71 22.17 16.67 -1.30
C GLU A 71 22.67 17.14 0.08
N ALA A 72 21.88 16.94 1.14
CA ALA A 72 22.26 17.32 2.50
C ALA A 72 23.46 16.51 3.07
N LEU A 73 23.79 15.37 2.47
CA LEU A 73 24.90 14.50 2.87
C LEU A 73 26.20 14.73 2.07
N LYS A 74 26.17 15.60 1.04
CA LYS A 74 27.34 16.00 0.25
C LYS A 74 28.00 17.23 0.83
#